data_AF-I3DFI7-F1
#
_entry.id   AF-I3DFI7-F1
#
_cell.length_a   1.000
_cell.length_b   1.000
_cell.length_c   1.000
_cell.angle_alpha   90.00
_cell.angle_beta   90.00
_cell.angle_gamma   90.00
#
_symmetry.space_group_name_H-M   'P 1'
#
loop_
_entity.id
_entity.type
_entity.pdbx_description
1 polymer ?
#
loop_
_entity_poly.entity_id
_entity_poly.type
_entity_poly.pdbx_seq_one_letter_code
_entity_poly.pdbx_strand_id
1 'polypeptide(L)'
;MHKKPSIFGGACIIASVCVGAGMLGLPSSGAGAWTIWSVITICFTMGIMTISGWLLLESYKHFYIRASFSTVTKALLGNQINFLNNLAVYFVGGILLYAYITASGSILDNLMKPFIDLGVSGSRLWSVVFVFVFSYFVWHSTRIVDRISVLLIIFMSLSFIFSTYGLATNIDLTILFD
;
A
#
# COMPACT_ATOMS: atom_id res chain seq x y z
N MET A 1 -4.20 26.30 20.49
CA MET A 1 -5.10 26.13 19.33
C MET A 1 -4.88 24.73 18.75
N HIS A 2 -5.76 23.78 19.06
CA HIS A 2 -5.73 22.45 18.44
C HIS A 2 -6.15 22.60 16.97
N LYS A 3 -5.19 22.62 16.03
CA LYS A 3 -5.51 22.55 14.59
C LYS A 3 -6.26 21.24 14.36
N LYS A 4 -7.53 21.35 13.94
CA LYS A 4 -8.29 20.20 13.45
C LYS A 4 -7.52 19.64 12.25
N PRO A 5 -7.19 18.34 12.21
CA PRO A 5 -6.54 17.76 11.04
C PRO A 5 -7.45 17.97 9.83
N SER A 6 -6.87 18.39 8.71
CA SER A 6 -7.61 18.61 7.46
C SER A 6 -8.13 17.27 6.95
N ILE A 7 -9.43 17.17 6.68
CA ILE A 7 -10.07 15.98 6.08
C ILE A 7 -9.39 15.65 4.75
N PHE A 8 -9.03 16.67 3.97
CA PHE A 8 -8.35 16.51 2.70
C PHE A 8 -6.94 15.93 2.86
N GLY A 9 -6.21 16.34 3.90
CA GLY A 9 -4.90 15.80 4.22
C GLY A 9 -4.97 14.34 4.65
N GLY A 10 -5.91 13.99 5.52
CA GLY A 10 -6.14 12.60 5.95
C GLY A 10 -6.59 11.69 4.80
N ALA A 11 -7.52 12.16 3.96
CA ALA A 11 -8.00 11.42 2.80
C ALA A 11 -6.89 11.17 1.78
N CYS A 12 -6.03 12.17 1.51
CA CYS A 12 -4.89 12.03 0.61
C CYS A 12 -3.88 10.99 1.13
N ILE A 13 -3.58 10.98 2.43
CA ILE A 13 -2.71 9.97 3.03
C ILE A 13 -3.32 8.56 2.88
N ILE A 14 -4.60 8.38 3.20
CA ILE A 14 -5.27 7.08 3.06
C ILE A 14 -5.27 6.63 1.59
N ALA A 15 -5.64 7.51 0.66
CA ALA A 15 -5.63 7.22 -0.77
C ALA A 15 -4.23 6.79 -1.24
N SER A 16 -3.19 7.46 -0.76
CA SER A 16 -1.81 7.12 -1.14
C SER A 16 -1.36 5.75 -0.63
N VAL A 17 -1.77 5.34 0.57
CA VAL A 17 -1.46 4.01 1.11
C VAL A 17 -2.19 2.93 0.30
N CYS A 18 -3.41 3.20 -0.16
CA CYS A 18 -4.16 2.30 -1.04
C CYS A 18 -3.53 2.17 -2.44
N VAL A 19 -2.87 3.22 -2.95
CA VAL A 19 -2.24 3.29 -4.28
C VAL A 19 -0.85 2.62 -4.32
N GLY A 20 -0.44 1.92 -3.25
CA GLY A 20 0.90 1.34 -3.06
C GLY A 20 1.37 0.31 -4.12
N ALA A 21 2.43 -0.45 -3.80
CA ALA A 21 3.20 -1.26 -4.76
C ALA A 21 2.37 -2.24 -5.64
N GLY A 22 1.18 -2.63 -5.18
CA GLY A 22 0.24 -3.45 -5.95
C GLY A 22 -0.31 -2.77 -7.21
N MET A 23 -0.34 -1.44 -7.28
CA MET A 23 -0.97 -0.73 -8.40
C MET A 23 -0.28 -0.99 -9.76
N LEU A 24 1.05 -1.14 -9.79
CA LEU A 24 1.77 -1.47 -11.02
C LEU A 24 1.99 -2.98 -11.18
N GLY A 25 2.13 -3.70 -10.06
CA GLY A 25 2.38 -5.15 -10.08
C GLY A 25 1.14 -5.99 -10.41
N LEU A 26 -0.06 -5.56 -10.03
CA LEU A 26 -1.30 -6.29 -10.32
C LEU A 26 -1.67 -6.25 -11.80
N PRO A 27 -1.64 -5.10 -12.51
CA PRO A 27 -1.86 -5.08 -13.95
C PRO A 27 -0.78 -5.83 -14.73
N SER A 28 0.50 -5.74 -14.35
CA SER A 28 1.56 -6.46 -15.04
C SER A 28 1.45 -7.98 -14.87
N SER A 29 1.02 -8.45 -13.71
CA SER A 29 0.77 -9.89 -13.47
C SER A 29 -0.56 -10.36 -14.10
N GLY A 30 -1.54 -9.46 -14.20
CA GLY A 30 -2.84 -9.67 -14.84
C GLY A 30 -2.81 -9.58 -16.36
N ALA A 31 -1.73 -9.09 -16.97
CA ALA A 31 -1.53 -9.06 -18.42
C ALA A 31 -1.44 -10.45 -19.07
N GLY A 32 -1.28 -11.51 -18.26
CA GLY A 32 -1.38 -12.91 -18.70
C GLY A 32 -2.80 -13.49 -18.65
N ALA A 33 -3.75 -12.81 -17.99
CA ALA A 33 -5.17 -13.16 -18.02
C ALA A 33 -5.87 -12.29 -19.07
N TRP A 34 -6.86 -12.84 -19.78
CA TRP A 34 -7.69 -12.08 -20.74
C TRP A 34 -8.13 -10.74 -20.14
N THR A 35 -7.87 -9.64 -20.85
CA THR A 35 -8.07 -8.25 -20.40
C THR A 35 -9.46 -8.04 -19.78
N ILE A 36 -10.50 -8.63 -20.39
CA ILE A 36 -11.88 -8.56 -19.91
C ILE A 36 -12.04 -9.15 -18.49
N TRP A 37 -11.45 -10.32 -18.21
CA TRP A 37 -11.56 -10.97 -16.90
C TRP A 37 -10.82 -10.21 -15.81
N SER A 38 -9.67 -9.62 -16.15
CA SER A 38 -8.93 -8.71 -15.27
C SER A 38 -9.75 -7.47 -14.92
N VAL A 39 -10.39 -6.84 -15.92
CA VAL A 39 -11.27 -5.67 -15.71
C VAL A 39 -12.46 -6.03 -14.81
N ILE A 40 -13.15 -7.14 -15.08
CA ILE A 40 -14.29 -7.60 -14.25
C ILE A 40 -13.85 -7.83 -12.80
N THR A 41 -12.70 -8.48 -12.59
CA THR A 41 -12.18 -8.76 -11.25
C THR A 41 -11.80 -7.47 -10.50
N ILE A 42 -11.19 -6.51 -11.18
CA ILE A 42 -10.87 -5.18 -10.60
C ILE A 42 -12.16 -4.43 -10.23
N CYS A 43 -13.16 -4.39 -11.12
CA CYS A 43 -14.45 -3.75 -10.82
C CYS A 43 -15.16 -4.43 -9.64
N PHE A 44 -15.16 -5.76 -9.58
CA PHE A 44 -15.77 -6.52 -8.49
C PHE A 44 -15.07 -6.26 -7.15
N THR A 45 -13.74 -6.33 -7.13
CA THR A 45 -12.94 -6.04 -5.91
C THR A 45 -13.13 -4.60 -5.45
N MET A 46 -13.17 -3.63 -6.37
CA MET A 46 -13.49 -2.22 -6.07
C MET A 46 -14.86 -2.08 -5.40
N GLY A 47 -15.88 -2.79 -5.89
CA GLY A 47 -17.22 -2.82 -5.30
C GLY A 47 -17.19 -3.33 -3.86
N ILE A 48 -16.55 -4.49 -3.62
CA ILE A 48 -16.43 -5.08 -2.29
C ILE A 48 -15.68 -4.15 -1.32
N MET A 49 -14.56 -3.56 -1.75
CA MET A 49 -13.79 -2.64 -0.89
C MET A 49 -14.59 -1.39 -0.53
N THR A 50 -15.40 -0.87 -1.46
CA THR A 50 -16.25 0.30 -1.22
C THR A 50 -17.33 0.00 -0.18
N ILE A 51 -18.04 -1.13 -0.34
CA ILE A 51 -19.08 -1.57 0.61
C ILE A 51 -18.47 -1.83 1.99
N SER A 52 -17.31 -2.50 2.05
CA SER A 52 -16.58 -2.72 3.29
C SER A 52 -16.22 -1.42 4.00
N GLY A 53 -15.77 -0.40 3.24
CA GLY A 53 -15.50 0.94 3.75
C GLY A 53 -16.74 1.61 4.36
N TRP A 54 -17.90 1.48 3.73
CA TRP A 54 -19.16 2.00 4.27
C TRP A 54 -19.59 1.30 5.56
N LEU A 55 -19.46 -0.03 5.61
CA LEU A 55 -19.77 -0.81 6.82
C LEU A 55 -18.86 -0.43 7.99
N LEU A 56 -17.56 -0.25 7.71
CA LEU A 56 -16.62 0.25 8.71
C LEU A 56 -17.02 1.66 9.17
N LEU A 57 -17.34 2.57 8.24
CA LEU A 57 -17.72 3.93 8.60
C LEU A 57 -18.98 3.98 9.49
N GLU A 58 -19.99 3.16 9.22
CA GLU A 58 -21.18 3.05 10.06
C GLU A 58 -20.83 2.51 11.46
N SER A 59 -19.99 1.47 11.54
CA SER A 59 -19.57 0.90 12.83
C SER A 59 -18.78 1.89 13.70
N TYR A 60 -18.00 2.78 13.09
CA TYR A 60 -17.17 3.77 13.80
C TYR A 60 -17.93 5.04 14.21
N LYS A 61 -19.12 5.30 13.65
CA LYS A 61 -19.91 6.53 13.87
C LYS A 61 -20.23 6.80 15.35
N HIS A 62 -20.36 5.74 16.15
CA HIS A 62 -20.69 5.83 17.58
C HIS A 62 -19.45 5.91 18.50
N PHE A 63 -18.24 5.87 17.93
CA PHE A 63 -16.98 5.86 18.69
C PHE A 63 -16.24 7.20 18.60
N TYR A 64 -15.38 7.44 19.59
CA TYR A 64 -14.53 8.63 19.62
C TYR A 64 -13.52 8.62 18.46
N ILE A 65 -13.12 9.81 17.99
CA ILE A 65 -12.25 9.99 16.80
C ILE A 65 -10.88 9.28 16.89
N ARG A 66 -10.46 8.87 18.09
CA ARG A 66 -9.18 8.18 18.35
C ARG A 66 -9.36 6.70 18.69
N ALA A 67 -10.54 6.12 18.44
CA ALA A 67 -10.81 4.72 18.76
C ALA A 67 -9.98 3.82 17.85
N SER A 68 -9.22 2.92 18.46
CA SER A 68 -8.46 1.91 17.72
C SER A 68 -9.40 0.80 17.23
N PHE A 69 -8.98 0.09 16.17
CA PHE A 69 -9.67 -1.12 15.71
C PHE A 69 -9.95 -2.11 16.84
N SER A 70 -8.98 -2.32 17.73
CA SER A 70 -9.16 -3.21 18.88
C SER A 70 -10.24 -2.71 19.84
N THR A 71 -10.34 -1.40 20.06
CA THR A 71 -11.36 -0.82 20.95
C THR A 71 -12.75 -1.03 20.38
N VAL A 72 -12.92 -0.80 19.07
CA VAL A 72 -14.21 -0.96 18.38
C VAL A 72 -14.63 -2.43 18.34
N THR A 73 -13.71 -3.34 17.97
CA THR A 73 -14.01 -4.78 17.93
C THR A 73 -14.34 -5.32 19.32
N LYS A 74 -13.62 -4.88 20.36
CA LYS A 74 -13.92 -5.30 21.74
C LYS A 74 -15.29 -4.83 22.20
N ALA A 75 -15.70 -3.61 21.82
CA ALA A 75 -16.99 -3.05 22.19
C ALA A 75 -18.17 -3.71 21.46
N LEU A 76 -18.00 -4.09 20.19
CA LEU A 76 -19.07 -4.68 19.38
C LEU A 76 -19.15 -6.22 19.47
N LEU A 77 -17.99 -6.90 19.47
CA LEU A 77 -17.90 -8.36 19.33
C LEU A 77 -17.32 -9.06 20.58
N GLY A 78 -16.91 -8.30 21.60
CA GLY A 78 -16.39 -8.84 22.85
C GLY A 78 -14.90 -9.22 22.83
N ASN A 79 -14.41 -9.72 23.98
CA ASN A 79 -12.97 -9.87 24.22
C ASN A 79 -12.31 -11.02 23.44
N GLN A 80 -13.04 -12.14 23.23
CA GLN A 80 -12.52 -13.31 22.52
C GLN A 80 -12.26 -12.99 21.04
N ILE A 81 -13.24 -12.36 20.38
CA ILE A 81 -13.12 -11.98 18.96
C ILE A 81 -12.12 -10.84 18.78
N ASN A 82 -12.01 -9.92 19.74
CA ASN A 82 -10.98 -8.89 19.71
C ASN A 82 -9.54 -9.45 19.68
N PHE A 83 -9.28 -10.54 20.40
CA PHE A 83 -7.97 -11.19 20.34
C PHE A 83 -7.67 -11.73 18.93
N LEU A 84 -8.63 -12.45 18.33
CA LEU A 84 -8.50 -12.97 16.97
C LEU A 84 -8.33 -11.84 15.94
N ASN A 85 -9.09 -10.75 16.08
CA ASN A 85 -8.98 -9.58 15.21
C ASN A 85 -7.60 -8.92 15.31
N ASN A 86 -7.08 -8.71 16.52
CA ASN A 86 -5.73 -8.17 16.69
C ASN A 86 -4.69 -9.08 16.05
N LEU A 87 -4.79 -10.40 16.24
CA LEU A 87 -3.89 -11.35 15.61
C LEU A 87 -3.94 -11.25 14.07
N ALA A 88 -5.14 -11.16 13.49
CA ALA A 88 -5.34 -10.99 12.06
C ALA A 88 -4.71 -9.68 11.54
N VAL A 89 -4.91 -8.56 12.24
CA VAL A 89 -4.32 -7.27 11.87
C VAL A 89 -2.79 -7.32 11.92
N TYR A 90 -2.20 -7.92 12.95
CA TYR A 90 -0.74 -8.10 13.04
C TYR A 90 -0.20 -9.03 11.95
N PHE A 91 -0.91 -10.12 11.66
CA PHE A 91 -0.53 -11.06 10.61
C PHE A 91 -0.52 -10.40 9.22
N VAL A 92 -1.61 -9.70 8.87
CA VAL A 92 -1.71 -8.96 7.60
C VAL A 92 -0.63 -7.88 7.52
N GLY A 93 -0.44 -7.10 8.60
CA GLY A 93 0.62 -6.09 8.67
C GLY A 93 2.01 -6.68 8.48
N GLY A 94 2.29 -7.84 9.08
CA GLY A 94 3.56 -8.56 8.94
C GLY A 94 3.82 -9.04 7.51
N ILE A 95 2.81 -9.62 6.85
CA ILE A 95 2.93 -10.06 5.45
C ILE A 95 3.11 -8.87 4.52
N LEU A 96 2.36 -7.77 4.73
CA LEU A 96 2.55 -6.54 3.95
C LEU A 96 3.98 -6.03 4.10
N LEU A 97 4.47 -5.92 5.33
CA LEU A 97 5.84 -5.47 5.59
C LEU A 97 6.86 -6.36 4.87
N TYR A 98 6.71 -7.69 4.96
CA TYR A 98 7.56 -8.64 4.26
C TYR A 98 7.53 -8.45 2.74
N ALA A 99 6.34 -8.29 2.15
CA ALA A 99 6.17 -8.07 0.72
C ALA A 99 6.86 -6.77 0.27
N TYR A 100 6.70 -5.68 1.03
CA TYR A 100 7.35 -4.40 0.75
C TYR A 100 8.88 -4.47 0.87
N ILE A 101 9.42 -5.17 1.88
CA ILE A 101 10.87 -5.36 2.05
C ILE A 101 11.43 -6.14 0.86
N THR A 102 10.79 -7.24 0.49
CA THR A 102 11.26 -8.13 -0.58
C THR A 102 11.18 -7.43 -1.95
N ALA A 103 10.07 -6.75 -2.23
CA ALA A 103 9.90 -5.99 -3.47
C ALA A 103 10.89 -4.81 -3.57
N SER A 104 11.12 -4.09 -2.47
CA SER A 104 12.08 -2.98 -2.47
C SER A 104 13.52 -3.47 -2.62
N GLY A 105 13.84 -4.62 -2.02
CA GLY A 105 15.14 -5.27 -2.18
C GLY A 105 15.44 -5.69 -3.62
N SER A 106 14.46 -6.25 -4.34
CA SER A 106 14.63 -6.60 -5.75
C SER A 106 14.74 -5.36 -6.66
N ILE A 107 14.01 -4.29 -6.36
CA ILE A 107 14.12 -3.02 -7.10
C ILE A 107 15.52 -2.41 -6.89
N LEU A 108 16.00 -2.33 -5.64
CA LEU A 108 17.32 -1.81 -5.33
C LEU A 108 18.44 -2.64 -5.95
N ASP A 109 18.31 -3.97 -5.90
CA ASP A 109 19.26 -4.88 -6.55
C ASP A 109 19.36 -4.60 -8.06
N ASN A 110 18.23 -4.48 -8.75
CA ASN A 110 18.22 -4.17 -10.18
C ASN A 110 18.80 -2.78 -10.50
N LEU A 111 18.58 -1.78 -9.66
CA LEU A 111 19.16 -0.44 -9.83
C LEU A 111 20.66 -0.40 -9.55
N MET A 112 21.17 -1.26 -8.66
CA MET A 112 22.55 -1.25 -8.20
C MET A 112 23.45 -2.25 -8.91
N LYS A 113 22.88 -3.23 -9.62
CA LYS A 113 23.60 -4.16 -10.52
C LYS A 113 24.65 -3.50 -11.42
N PRO A 114 24.42 -2.30 -12.02
CA PRO A 114 25.44 -1.63 -12.84
C PRO A 114 26.65 -1.10 -12.05
N PHE A 115 26.50 -0.88 -10.74
CA PHE A 115 27.54 -0.29 -9.88
C PHE A 115 28.24 -1.33 -9.01
N ILE A 116 27.47 -2.22 -8.38
CA ILE A 116 27.92 -3.23 -7.41
C ILE A 116 27.15 -4.52 -7.71
N ASP A 117 27.84 -5.52 -8.27
CA ASP A 117 27.27 -6.85 -8.50
C ASP A 117 27.54 -7.76 -7.29
N LEU A 118 26.49 -8.05 -6.54
CA LEU A 118 26.51 -8.95 -5.38
C LEU A 118 26.02 -10.36 -5.72
N GLY A 119 25.86 -10.68 -7.01
CA GLY A 119 25.42 -11.98 -7.49
C GLY A 119 24.06 -12.42 -6.94
N VAL A 120 23.87 -13.73 -6.77
CA VAL A 120 22.58 -14.36 -6.42
C VAL A 120 22.04 -13.92 -5.04
N SER A 121 22.87 -13.34 -4.18
CA SER A 121 22.49 -12.87 -2.83
C SER A 121 22.23 -11.36 -2.75
N GLY A 122 22.39 -10.61 -3.85
CA GLY A 122 22.26 -9.15 -3.87
C GLY A 122 20.92 -8.66 -3.35
N SER A 123 19.80 -9.20 -3.86
CA SER A 123 18.44 -8.84 -3.41
C SER A 123 18.20 -9.01 -1.91
N ARG A 124 18.79 -10.05 -1.29
CA ARG A 124 18.66 -10.27 0.17
C ARG A 124 19.44 -9.24 0.96
N LEU A 125 20.67 -8.92 0.54
CA LEU A 125 21.50 -7.89 1.18
C LEU A 125 20.87 -6.50 1.04
N TRP A 126 20.38 -6.15 -0.15
CA TRP A 126 19.68 -4.89 -0.39
C TRP A 126 18.39 -4.75 0.42
N SER A 127 17.66 -5.86 0.62
CA SER A 127 16.49 -5.88 1.52
C SER A 127 16.87 -5.56 2.97
N VAL A 128 17.98 -6.11 3.47
CA VAL A 128 18.47 -5.85 4.83
C VAL A 128 18.90 -4.40 4.98
N VAL A 129 19.66 -3.88 4.02
CA VAL A 129 20.08 -2.46 4.00
C VAL A 129 18.86 -1.54 3.98
N PHE A 130 17.86 -1.85 3.14
CA PHE A 130 16.61 -1.10 3.08
C PHE A 130 15.92 -1.05 4.45
N VAL A 131 15.77 -2.19 5.13
CA VAL A 131 15.17 -2.25 6.46
C VAL A 131 15.97 -1.42 7.47
N PHE A 132 17.30 -1.53 7.50
CA PHE A 132 18.13 -0.76 8.42
C PHE A 132 17.96 0.75 8.23
N VAL A 133 17.99 1.22 6.98
CA VAL A 133 17.85 2.65 6.66
C VAL A 133 16.47 3.16 7.07
N PHE A 134 15.39 2.50 6.67
CA PHE A 134 14.03 2.96 6.99
C PHE A 134 13.68 2.77 8.47
N SER A 135 14.16 1.71 9.12
CA SER A 135 13.99 1.50 10.56
C SER A 135 14.67 2.60 11.36
N TYR A 136 15.87 3.05 10.96
CA TYR A 136 16.54 4.18 11.60
C TYR A 136 15.71 5.47 11.55
N PHE A 137 15.12 5.80 10.41
CA PHE A 137 14.24 6.98 10.30
C PHE A 137 13.01 6.88 11.21
N VAL A 138 12.39 5.70 11.28
CA VAL A 138 11.24 5.45 12.16
C VAL A 138 11.63 5.58 13.63
N TRP A 139 12.79 5.05 14.01
CA TRP A 139 13.28 5.12 15.39
C TRP A 139 13.62 6.56 15.80
N HIS A 140 14.28 7.33 14.92
CA HIS A 140 14.68 8.70 15.24
C HIS A 140 13.50 9.64 15.47
N SER A 141 12.47 9.62 14.61
CA SER A 141 11.24 10.38 14.86
C SER A 141 10.10 10.05 13.89
N THR A 142 8.93 9.72 14.42
CA THR A 142 7.69 9.57 13.64
C THR A 142 7.24 10.87 12.94
N ARG A 143 7.69 12.04 13.41
CA ARG A 143 7.41 13.34 12.75
C ARG A 143 8.20 13.54 11.47
N ILE A 144 9.41 12.96 11.38
CA ILE A 144 10.23 13.02 10.17
C ILE A 144 9.62 12.09 9.11
N VAL A 145 9.21 10.90 9.53
CA VAL A 145 8.50 9.94 8.67
C VAL A 145 7.28 10.59 8.04
N ASP A 146 6.44 11.29 8.82
CA ASP A 146 5.25 11.98 8.31
C ASP A 146 5.58 12.99 7.19
N ARG A 147 6.61 13.82 7.37
CA ARG A 147 7.03 14.80 6.35
C ARG A 147 7.61 14.16 5.10
N ILE A 148 8.44 13.13 5.26
CA ILE A 148 9.03 12.38 4.14
C ILE A 148 7.91 11.67 3.36
N SER A 149 6.94 11.07 4.05
CA SER A 149 5.79 10.41 3.42
C SER A 149 5.02 11.37 2.51
N VAL A 150 4.73 12.61 2.93
CA VAL A 150 4.05 13.59 2.08
C VAL A 150 4.82 13.85 0.78
N LEU A 151 6.16 13.97 0.84
CA LEU A 151 7.01 14.14 -0.33
C LEU A 151 6.96 12.89 -1.24
N LEU A 152 7.06 11.69 -0.66
CA LEU A 152 6.98 10.43 -1.40
C LEU A 152 5.63 10.27 -2.12
N ILE A 153 4.52 10.70 -1.49
CA ILE A 153 3.18 10.66 -2.08
C ILE A 153 3.10 11.54 -3.33
N ILE A 154 3.66 12.75 -3.28
CA ILE A 154 3.71 13.66 -4.45
C ILE A 154 4.50 13.00 -5.58
N PHE A 155 5.67 12.43 -5.28
CA PHE A 155 6.49 11.76 -6.28
C PHE A 155 5.81 10.51 -6.87
N MET A 156 5.10 9.74 -6.04
CA MET A 156 4.33 8.58 -6.47
C MET A 156 3.19 8.98 -7.41
N SER A 157 2.45 10.04 -7.08
CA SER A 157 1.37 10.57 -7.92
C SER A 157 1.88 11.05 -9.27
N LEU A 158 2.99 11.80 -9.30
CA LEU A 158 3.62 12.25 -10.55
C LEU A 158 4.10 11.06 -11.40
N SER A 159 4.79 10.11 -10.79
CA SER A 159 5.28 8.90 -11.46
C SER A 159 4.14 8.09 -12.06
N PHE A 160 3.01 7.99 -11.36
CA PHE A 160 1.82 7.30 -11.84
C PHE A 160 1.20 7.99 -13.07
N ILE A 161 1.06 9.32 -13.05
CA ILE A 161 0.53 10.08 -14.18
C ILE A 161 1.42 9.90 -15.41
N PHE A 162 2.74 10.03 -15.24
CA PHE A 162 3.67 9.84 -16.36
C PHE A 162 3.69 8.41 -16.87
N SER A 163 3.69 7.40 -15.99
CA SER A 163 3.64 5.99 -16.38
C SER A 163 2.36 5.67 -17.14
N THR A 164 1.20 6.16 -16.67
CA THR A 164 -0.09 5.91 -17.31
C THR A 164 -0.17 6.62 -18.66
N TYR A 165 0.30 7.86 -18.74
CA TYR A 165 0.36 8.60 -19.99
C TYR A 165 1.28 7.92 -21.02
N GLY A 166 2.45 7.43 -20.59
CA GLY A 166 3.38 6.71 -21.46
C GLY A 166 2.86 5.34 -21.95
N LEU A 167 2.08 4.64 -21.12
CA LEU A 167 1.40 3.41 -21.55
C LEU A 167 0.23 3.72 -22.49
N ALA A 168 -0.56 4.76 -22.19
CA ALA A 168 -1.74 5.13 -22.97
C ALA A 168 -1.41 5.50 -24.43
N THR A 169 -0.23 6.07 -24.68
CA THR A 169 0.23 6.41 -26.04
C THR A 169 0.69 5.20 -26.85
N ASN A 170 0.94 4.05 -26.21
CA ASN A 170 1.41 2.81 -26.84
C ASN A 170 0.33 1.70 -26.84
N ILE A 171 -0.95 2.04 -26.69
CA ILE A 171 -2.03 1.04 -26.68
C ILE A 171 -2.24 0.50 -28.10
N ASP A 172 -2.03 -0.80 -28.27
CA ASP A 172 -2.46 -1.54 -29.46
C ASP A 172 -3.81 -2.23 -29.17
N LEU A 173 -4.85 -1.79 -29.87
CA LEU A 173 -6.22 -2.31 -29.70
C LEU A 173 -6.39 -3.73 -30.26
N THR A 174 -5.46 -4.19 -31.11
CA THR A 174 -5.55 -5.53 -31.70
C THR A 174 -5.18 -6.64 -30.71
N ILE A 175 -4.25 -6.37 -29.80
CA ILE A 175 -3.81 -7.29 -28.73
C ILE A 175 -4.75 -7.23 -27.52
N LEU A 176 -5.49 -6.12 -27.36
CA LEU A 176 -6.29 -5.85 -26.16
C LEU A 176 -7.58 -6.69 -26.09
N PHE A 177 -8.09 -7.13 -27.24
CA PHE A 177 -9.32 -7.91 -27.40
C PHE A 177 -9.11 -9.34 -27.93
N ASP A 178 -7.87 -9.76 -28.15
CA ASP A 178 -7.47 -11.14 -28.49
C ASP A 178 -7.36 -11.99 -27.21
#